data_AF-A0A9W7J9S9-F1
#
_entry.id   AF-A0A9W7J9S9-F1
#
_cell.length_a   1.000
_cell.length_b   1.000
_cell.length_c   1.000
_cell.angle_alpha   90.00
_cell.angle_beta   90.00
_cell.angle_gamma   90.00
#
_symmetry.space_group_name_H-M   'P 1'
#
loop_
_entity.id
_entity.type
_entity.pdbx_description
1 polymer ?
#
loop_
_entity_poly.entity_id
_entity_poly.type
_entity_poly.pdbx_seq_one_letter_code
_entity_poly.pdbx_strand_id
1 'polypeptide(L)'
;MAREERNHVSNGEDDREEQEDEKMEQFFSLLRNFREACNKRKHELRQRDHDEEINKKMKKNKTSKLGEDERSSWVPRFEREDFSAEFEFRRPLVFFPTPYNKKEGKKKLEDGDGLDLNLSLSPASV
;
A
#
# COMPACT_ATOMS: atom_id res chain seq x y z
N MET A 1 45.38 6.37 -60.89
CA MET A 1 45.05 5.34 -59.87
C MET A 1 44.02 5.95 -58.92
N ALA A 2 42.74 5.92 -59.28
CA ALA A 2 41.67 6.41 -58.41
C ALA A 2 41.26 5.27 -57.47
N ARG A 3 41.27 5.53 -56.17
CA ARG A 3 40.81 4.56 -55.16
C ARG A 3 39.28 4.62 -55.11
N GLU A 4 38.67 3.50 -55.43
CA GLU A 4 37.24 3.28 -55.35
C GLU A 4 36.88 3.12 -53.86
N GLU A 5 36.19 4.12 -53.31
CA GLU A 5 35.65 4.04 -51.95
C GLU A 5 34.44 3.11 -51.96
N ARG A 6 34.59 1.97 -51.30
CA ARG A 6 33.55 0.98 -51.12
C ARG A 6 32.56 1.54 -50.10
N ASN A 7 31.41 2.00 -50.58
CA ASN A 7 30.25 2.33 -49.74
C ASN A 7 29.88 1.12 -48.87
N HIS A 8 30.18 1.21 -47.58
CA HIS A 8 29.71 0.26 -46.58
C HIS A 8 28.25 0.58 -46.28
N VAL A 9 27.34 -0.13 -46.94
CA VAL A 9 25.92 -0.11 -46.60
C VAL A 9 25.77 -0.87 -45.28
N SER A 10 25.68 -0.14 -44.16
CA SER A 10 25.25 -0.73 -42.89
C SER A 10 23.76 -1.02 -43.00
N ASN A 11 23.39 -2.30 -43.02
CA ASN A 11 22.00 -2.73 -43.06
C ASN A 11 21.39 -2.44 -41.68
N GLY A 12 20.33 -1.63 -41.60
CA GLY A 12 19.65 -1.22 -40.36
C GLY A 12 18.81 -2.32 -39.68
N GLU A 13 19.31 -3.56 -39.71
CA GLU A 13 18.78 -4.72 -39.00
C GLU A 13 19.40 -4.83 -37.59
N ASP A 14 20.66 -4.42 -37.43
CA ASP A 14 21.42 -4.43 -36.17
C ASP A 14 20.73 -3.58 -35.07
N ASP A 15 20.28 -2.38 -35.43
CA ASP A 15 19.56 -1.45 -34.54
C ASP A 15 18.22 -2.01 -34.01
N ARG A 16 17.61 -2.99 -34.69
CA ARG A 16 16.32 -3.57 -34.26
C ARG A 16 16.52 -4.69 -33.26
N GLU A 17 17.50 -5.56 -33.49
CA GLU A 17 17.81 -6.65 -32.56
C GLU A 17 18.31 -6.09 -31.22
N GLU A 18 19.17 -5.06 -31.24
CA GLU A 18 19.61 -4.38 -30.02
C GLU A 18 18.43 -3.73 -29.26
N GLN A 19 17.47 -3.11 -29.96
CA GLN A 19 16.27 -2.56 -29.34
C GLN A 19 15.35 -3.62 -28.72
N GLU A 20 15.27 -4.81 -29.33
CA GLU A 20 14.49 -5.92 -28.80
C GLU A 20 15.15 -6.50 -27.55
N ASP A 21 16.48 -6.64 -27.56
CA ASP A 21 17.26 -7.06 -26.40
C ASP A 21 17.13 -6.08 -25.22
N GLU A 22 17.17 -4.77 -25.48
CA GLU A 22 16.94 -3.74 -24.46
C GLU A 22 15.53 -3.85 -23.85
N LYS A 23 14.50 -4.08 -24.65
CA LYS A 23 13.13 -4.27 -24.17
C LYS A 23 12.99 -5.54 -23.35
N MET A 24 13.67 -6.61 -23.75
CA MET A 24 13.71 -7.86 -23.01
C MET A 24 14.39 -7.69 -21.65
N GLU A 25 15.51 -6.97 -21.58
CA GLU A 25 16.18 -6.66 -20.32
C GLU A 25 15.31 -5.80 -19.39
N GLN A 26 14.59 -4.81 -19.93
CA GLN A 26 13.61 -4.02 -19.17
C GLN A 26 12.50 -4.90 -18.59
N PHE A 27 11.98 -5.86 -19.37
CA PHE A 27 10.96 -6.81 -18.92
C PHE A 27 11.47 -7.71 -17.79
N PHE A 28 12.67 -8.27 -17.91
CA PHE A 28 13.26 -9.09 -16.85
C PHE A 28 13.62 -8.30 -15.60
N SER A 29 14.03 -7.04 -15.77
CA SER A 29 14.25 -6.11 -14.65
C SER A 29 12.97 -5.88 -13.85
N LEU A 30 11.83 -5.72 -14.53
CA LEU A 30 10.53 -5.60 -13.88
C LEU A 30 10.17 -6.86 -13.06
N LEU A 31 10.37 -8.06 -13.63
CA LEU A 31 10.14 -9.33 -12.94
C LEU A 31 11.04 -9.50 -11.72
N ARG A 32 12.33 -9.12 -11.83
CA ARG A 32 13.28 -9.16 -10.72
C ARG A 32 12.83 -8.23 -9.59
N ASN A 33 12.50 -6.99 -9.91
CA ASN A 33 12.03 -6.00 -8.94
C ASN A 33 10.76 -6.46 -8.21
N PHE A 34 9.78 -7.01 -8.94
CA PHE A 34 8.56 -7.53 -8.34
C PHE A 34 8.83 -8.67 -7.35
N ARG A 35 9.66 -9.64 -7.74
CA ARG A 35 10.05 -10.76 -6.86
C ARG A 35 10.79 -10.25 -5.62
N GLU A 36 11.69 -9.29 -5.80
CA GLU A 36 12.44 -8.69 -4.71
C GLU A 36 11.50 -7.96 -3.72
N ALA A 37 10.56 -7.15 -4.22
CA ALA A 37 9.57 -6.46 -3.39
C ALA A 37 8.70 -7.44 -2.58
N CYS A 38 8.22 -8.52 -3.21
CA CYS A 38 7.49 -9.58 -2.51
C CYS A 38 8.35 -10.27 -1.44
N ASN A 39 9.62 -10.55 -1.75
CA ASN A 39 10.53 -11.21 -0.81
C ASN A 39 10.88 -10.31 0.38
N LYS A 40 11.08 -9.00 0.17
CA LYS A 40 11.29 -8.02 1.24
C LYS A 40 10.15 -8.03 2.25
N ARG A 41 8.90 -7.90 1.78
CA ARG A 41 7.72 -7.96 2.66
C ARG A 41 7.64 -9.28 3.43
N LYS A 42 7.88 -10.42 2.76
CA LYS A 42 7.87 -11.74 3.41
C LYS A 42 8.96 -11.87 4.48
N HIS A 43 10.13 -11.30 4.24
CA HIS A 43 11.23 -11.34 5.18
C HIS A 43 10.98 -10.44 6.40
N GLU A 44 10.47 -9.22 6.18
CA GLU A 44 10.06 -8.30 7.26
C GLU A 44 9.00 -8.92 8.17
N LEU A 45 7.99 -9.60 7.60
CA LEU A 45 6.97 -10.30 8.39
C LEU A 45 7.57 -11.44 9.23
N ARG A 46 8.45 -12.27 8.65
CA ARG A 46 9.12 -13.33 9.41
C ARG A 46 10.00 -12.79 10.54
N GLN A 47 10.68 -11.66 10.32
CA GLN A 47 11.48 -11.03 11.37
C GLN A 47 10.58 -10.50 12.50
N ARG A 48 9.46 -9.84 12.17
CA ARG A 48 8.49 -9.39 13.19
C ARG A 48 7.93 -10.56 14.00
N ASP A 49 7.52 -11.64 13.34
CA ASP A 49 6.96 -12.81 14.00
C ASP A 49 8.01 -13.47 14.93
N HIS A 50 9.26 -13.57 14.46
CA HIS A 50 10.36 -14.13 15.25
C HIS A 50 10.72 -13.25 16.45
N ASP A 51 10.78 -11.93 16.27
CA ASP A 51 11.04 -10.97 17.35
C ASP A 51 9.91 -10.96 18.37
N GLU A 52 8.66 -11.08 17.93
CA GLU A 52 7.49 -11.20 18.81
C GLU A 52 7.52 -12.52 19.59
N GLU A 53 7.92 -13.64 18.97
CA GLU A 53 8.10 -14.92 19.64
C GLU A 53 9.21 -14.86 20.71
N ILE A 54 10.36 -14.26 20.40
CA ILE A 54 11.44 -14.05 21.38
C ILE A 54 10.97 -13.17 22.53
N ASN A 55 10.29 -12.05 22.25
CA ASN A 55 9.78 -11.15 23.27
C ASN A 55 8.74 -11.82 24.17
N LYS A 56 7.86 -12.66 23.59
CA LYS A 56 6.86 -13.43 24.34
C LYS A 56 7.52 -14.48 25.25
N LYS A 57 8.56 -15.15 24.75
CA LYS A 57 9.37 -16.07 25.57
C LYS A 57 10.06 -15.30 26.70
N MET A 58 10.75 -14.20 26.43
CA MET A 58 11.40 -13.39 27.48
C MET A 58 10.41 -12.84 28.52
N LYS A 59 9.22 -12.39 28.12
CA LYS A 59 8.17 -11.94 29.04
C LYS A 59 7.67 -13.05 29.97
N LYS A 60 7.39 -14.25 29.44
CA LYS A 60 6.96 -15.41 30.25
C LYS A 60 7.99 -15.78 31.32
N ASN A 61 9.28 -15.67 31.00
CA ASN A 61 10.38 -15.99 31.90
C ASN A 61 10.52 -14.96 33.04
N LYS A 62 10.05 -13.72 32.80
CA LYS A 62 10.17 -12.58 33.72
C LYS A 62 8.94 -12.47 34.64
N THR A 63 7.76 -12.90 34.17
CA THR A 63 6.52 -12.96 34.96
C THR A 63 6.48 -14.13 35.95
N SER A 64 7.35 -15.13 35.86
CA SER A 64 7.43 -16.18 36.89
C SER A 64 8.14 -15.72 38.19
N LYS A 65 8.71 -14.50 38.21
CA LYS A 65 9.46 -13.97 39.35
C LYS A 65 8.86 -12.70 39.98
N LEU A 66 7.84 -12.10 39.38
CA LEU A 66 7.10 -11.00 40.00
C LEU A 66 5.72 -11.54 40.34
N GLY A 67 5.42 -11.54 41.64
CA GLY A 67 4.13 -11.92 42.17
C GLY A 67 2.98 -11.25 41.42
N GLU A 68 1.89 -11.98 41.43
CA GLU A 68 0.52 -11.56 41.16
C GLU A 68 0.22 -10.23 41.87
N ASP A 69 0.62 -9.10 41.29
CA ASP A 69 0.19 -7.80 41.76
C ASP A 69 0.24 -6.70 40.69
N GLU A 70 -0.88 -5.99 40.58
CA GLU A 70 -1.00 -4.60 40.14
C GLU A 70 -0.43 -4.19 38.77
N ARG A 71 -0.86 -4.85 37.69
CA ARG A 71 -1.08 -4.12 36.43
C ARG A 71 -2.55 -4.13 36.10
N SER A 72 -3.28 -3.22 36.74
CA SER A 72 -4.66 -2.84 36.40
C SER A 72 -4.70 -2.38 34.94
N SER A 73 -4.87 -3.37 34.08
CA SER A 73 -5.01 -3.19 32.64
C SER A 73 -6.41 -2.65 32.43
N TRP A 74 -6.52 -1.34 32.25
CA TRP A 74 -7.76 -0.71 31.81
C TRP A 74 -8.02 -1.14 30.37
N VAL A 75 -8.58 -2.35 30.23
CA VAL A 75 -9.01 -2.93 28.98
C VAL A 75 -10.53 -2.91 29.03
N PRO A 76 -11.18 -2.00 28.30
CA PRO A 76 -12.62 -2.03 28.13
C PRO A 76 -13.01 -3.40 27.60
N ARG A 77 -13.93 -4.06 28.30
CA ARG A 77 -14.54 -5.31 27.87
C ARG A 77 -15.95 -4.94 27.46
N PHE A 78 -16.26 -5.18 26.21
CA PHE A 78 -17.59 -4.97 25.70
C PHE A 78 -18.34 -6.29 25.72
N GLU A 79 -19.59 -6.26 26.17
CA GLU A 79 -20.53 -7.37 26.11
C GLU A 79 -21.52 -7.15 24.95
N ARG A 80 -22.26 -8.18 24.57
CA ARG A 80 -23.21 -8.09 23.43
C ARG A 80 -24.30 -7.07 23.73
N GLU A 81 -24.62 -6.93 25.00
CA GLU A 81 -25.60 -6.04 25.61
C GLU A 81 -25.25 -4.56 25.39
N ASP A 82 -23.96 -4.22 25.30
CA ASP A 82 -23.48 -2.85 25.02
C ASP A 82 -23.91 -2.35 23.64
N PHE A 83 -24.24 -3.27 22.72
CA PHE A 83 -24.64 -2.96 21.35
C PHE A 83 -26.14 -3.19 21.08
N SER A 84 -26.84 -3.88 21.99
CA SER A 84 -28.28 -4.12 21.88
C SER A 84 -29.13 -3.16 22.70
N ALA A 85 -28.49 -2.31 23.52
CA ALA A 85 -29.19 -1.26 24.23
C ALA A 85 -29.80 -0.27 23.21
N GLU A 86 -31.13 -0.19 23.20
CA GLU A 86 -31.87 0.85 22.49
C GLU A 86 -31.51 2.20 23.11
N PHE A 87 -30.47 2.86 22.60
CA PHE A 87 -30.08 4.18 23.06
C PHE A 87 -31.08 5.21 22.53
N GLU A 88 -31.83 5.85 23.41
CA GLU A 88 -32.57 7.05 23.05
C GLU A 88 -31.57 8.21 22.90
N PHE A 89 -31.27 8.62 21.66
CA PHE A 89 -30.58 9.89 21.41
C PHE A 89 -31.49 11.04 21.85
N ARG A 90 -31.48 11.38 23.14
CA ARG A 90 -32.25 12.49 23.72
C ARG A 90 -31.81 13.86 23.19
N ARG A 91 -30.74 13.95 22.40
CA ARG A 91 -30.28 15.16 21.71
C ARG A 91 -29.65 14.82 20.36
N PRO A 92 -29.94 15.59 19.30
CA PRO A 92 -29.10 15.60 18.11
C PRO A 92 -27.69 16.08 18.50
N LEU A 93 -26.69 15.19 18.45
CA LEU A 93 -25.28 15.62 18.49
C LEU A 93 -24.95 16.24 17.13
N VAL A 94 -25.21 17.54 16.99
CA VAL A 94 -24.80 18.31 15.81
C VAL A 94 -23.81 19.38 16.24
N PHE A 95 -22.57 18.97 16.48
CA PHE A 95 -21.42 19.86 16.40
C PHE A 95 -20.30 19.14 15.67
N PHE A 96 -20.45 19.06 14.35
CA PHE A 96 -19.29 18.85 13.49
C PHE A 96 -18.43 20.11 13.57
N PRO A 97 -17.13 20.02 13.89
CA PRO A 97 -16.26 21.18 13.82
C PRO A 97 -16.18 21.63 12.37
N THR A 98 -16.46 22.92 12.14
CA THR A 98 -16.36 23.54 10.83
C THR A 98 -14.91 23.42 10.33
N PRO A 99 -14.67 22.90 9.11
CA PRO A 99 -13.31 22.79 8.59
C PRO A 99 -12.68 24.18 8.47
N TYR A 100 -11.53 24.33 9.12
CA TYR A 100 -10.75 25.57 9.15
C TYR A 100 -10.03 25.77 7.81
N ASN A 101 -10.75 26.30 6.82
CA ASN A 101 -10.17 26.68 5.54
C ASN A 101 -9.50 28.06 5.65
N LYS A 102 -8.20 28.09 6.00
CA LYS A 102 -7.36 29.25 5.72
C LYS A 102 -7.25 29.44 4.20
N LYS A 103 -7.86 30.50 3.69
CA LYS A 103 -7.68 30.96 2.31
C LYS A 103 -6.37 31.72 2.21
N GLU A 104 -5.33 31.07 1.71
CA GLU A 104 -4.19 31.77 1.15
C GLU A 104 -3.45 30.86 0.15
N GLY A 105 -3.63 31.17 -1.13
CA GLY A 105 -2.96 30.49 -2.23
C GLY A 105 -3.84 30.34 -3.46
N LYS A 106 -3.95 31.40 -4.26
CA LYS A 106 -4.46 31.31 -5.63
C LYS A 106 -3.54 30.37 -6.42
N LYS A 107 -3.99 29.16 -6.75
CA LYS A 107 -3.46 28.36 -7.87
C LYS A 107 -4.61 27.70 -8.62
N LYS A 108 -4.45 27.71 -9.94
CA LYS A 108 -5.45 27.52 -10.99
C LYS A 108 -6.22 26.20 -10.84
N LEU A 109 -7.53 26.31 -11.01
CA LEU A 109 -8.41 25.24 -11.50
C LEU A 109 -8.01 24.98 -12.95
N GLU A 110 -7.42 23.82 -13.23
CA GLU A 110 -7.26 23.29 -14.58
C GLU A 110 -7.40 21.76 -14.50
N ASP A 111 -8.54 21.32 -15.06
CA ASP A 111 -8.81 20.07 -15.74
C ASP A 111 -8.51 18.73 -15.03
N GLY A 112 -9.58 18.13 -14.51
CA GLY A 112 -10.16 16.99 -15.23
C GLY A 112 -9.60 15.60 -14.97
N ASP A 113 -9.24 15.26 -13.72
CA ASP A 113 -8.85 13.88 -13.37
C ASP A 113 -9.62 13.30 -12.17
N GLY A 114 -10.89 13.71 -12.02
CA GLY A 114 -11.83 13.07 -11.11
C GLY A 114 -12.45 11.85 -11.79
N LEU A 115 -11.97 10.65 -11.47
CA LEU A 115 -12.58 9.40 -11.92
C LEU A 115 -14.03 9.32 -11.42
N ASP A 116 -15.00 9.40 -12.33
CA ASP A 116 -16.42 9.26 -11.99
C ASP A 116 -16.75 7.78 -11.72
N LEU A 117 -16.96 7.43 -10.45
CA LEU A 117 -17.21 6.06 -9.96
C LEU A 117 -18.70 5.68 -9.96
N ASN A 118 -19.49 6.25 -10.86
CA ASN A 118 -20.93 5.97 -10.95
C ASN A 118 -21.19 4.56 -11.53
N LEU A 119 -21.18 3.55 -10.67
CA LEU A 119 -21.58 2.18 -10.98
C LEU A 119 -23.11 2.06 -10.95
N SER A 120 -23.77 2.34 -12.06
CA SER A 120 -25.19 2.05 -12.23
C SER A 120 -25.38 0.59 -12.64
N LEU A 121 -26.16 -0.16 -11.86
CA LEU A 121 -26.54 -1.53 -12.17
C LEU A 121 -27.68 -1.50 -13.19
N SER A 122 -27.39 -1.83 -14.45
CA SER A 122 -28.45 -2.10 -15.43
C SER A 122 -29.16 -3.39 -15.05
N PRO A 123 -30.50 -3.40 -14.90
CA PRO A 123 -31.24 -4.64 -14.76
C PRO A 123 -31.07 -5.44 -16.06
N ALA A 124 -30.68 -6.72 -15.93
CA ALA A 124 -30.64 -7.65 -17.04
C ALA A 124 -32.05 -7.85 -17.58
N SER A 125 -32.24 -7.66 -18.89
CA SER A 125 -33.48 -8.01 -19.56
C SER A 125 -33.65 -9.53 -19.51
N VAL A 126 -34.80 -9.96 -18.98
CA VAL A 126 -35.28 -11.36 -18.94
C VAL A 126 -35.60 -11.84 -20.35
#